data_AF-A0A2D4ZVV5-F1
#
_entry.id   AF-A0A2D4ZVV5-F1
#
_cell.length_a   1.000
_cell.length_b   1.000
_cell.length_c   1.000
_cell.angle_alpha   90.00
_cell.angle_beta   90.00
_cell.angle_gamma   90.00
#
_symmetry.space_group_name_H-M   'P 1'
#
loop_
_entity.id
_entity.type
_entity.pdbx_description
1 polymer ?
#
loop_
_entity_poly.entity_id
_entity_poly.type
_entity_poly.pdbx_seq_one_letter_code
_entity_poly.pdbx_strand_id
1 'polypeptide(L)'
;MKKIIQNRSWKFLLLELLVVFIGVYGAFYLTTLREEAVERRNRVNYYETFLLNLDDLYTKAVSAKERVDSLRNELATNPDSEISINRSIDFTNNMLIVRSGFESENFTTIGKDYLASLDRGSNLISVIEKRVDILESETRKFLIYGEGNEEQFKKWYSEELEVLSNYLEALQFTISKGAVPETKTMIKQLEDE
;
A
#
# COMPACT_ATOMS: atom_id res chain seq x y z
N MET A 1 -33.08 -2.01 70.86
CA MET A 1 -32.42 -1.93 69.53
C MET A 1 -30.97 -2.34 69.66
N LYS A 2 -30.64 -3.62 69.41
CA LYS A 2 -29.25 -4.07 69.21
C LYS A 2 -29.21 -4.65 67.80
N LYS A 3 -28.50 -3.95 66.89
CA LYS A 3 -28.28 -4.40 65.52
C LYS A 3 -27.52 -5.73 65.57
N ILE A 4 -28.20 -6.79 65.17
CA ILE A 4 -27.59 -8.10 64.91
C ILE A 4 -26.82 -7.94 63.59
N ILE A 5 -25.58 -7.48 63.68
CA ILE A 5 -24.60 -7.76 62.63
C ILE A 5 -24.18 -9.20 62.90
N GLN A 6 -24.91 -10.10 62.24
CA GLN A 6 -24.69 -11.53 62.27
C GLN A 6 -23.23 -11.80 61.91
N ASN A 7 -22.52 -12.47 62.82
CA ASN A 7 -21.10 -12.77 62.78
C ASN A 7 -20.77 -13.72 61.61
N ARG A 8 -20.79 -13.20 60.38
CA ARG A 8 -20.33 -13.92 59.18
C ARG A 8 -18.82 -14.10 59.37
N SER A 9 -18.38 -15.34 59.50
CA SER A 9 -16.99 -15.62 59.91
C SER A 9 -16.02 -14.92 58.96
N TRP A 10 -14.98 -14.29 59.50
CA TRP A 10 -13.97 -13.57 58.72
C TRP A 10 -13.39 -14.43 57.58
N LYS A 11 -13.31 -15.75 57.81
CA LYS A 11 -12.88 -16.73 56.80
C LYS A 11 -13.85 -16.81 55.61
N PHE A 12 -15.16 -16.74 55.85
CA PHE A 12 -16.16 -16.67 54.77
C PHE A 12 -16.07 -15.37 53.97
N LEU A 13 -15.86 -14.23 54.65
CA LEU A 13 -15.66 -12.94 53.99
C LEU A 13 -14.40 -12.92 53.11
N LEU A 14 -13.28 -13.46 53.60
CA LEU A 14 -12.05 -13.59 52.81
C LEU A 14 -12.22 -14.51 51.60
N LEU A 15 -12.96 -15.60 51.75
CA LEU A 15 -13.23 -16.55 50.67
C LEU A 15 -14.15 -15.93 49.61
N GLU A 16 -15.19 -15.20 50.03
CA GLU A 16 -16.09 -14.45 49.14
C GLU A 16 -15.33 -13.36 48.38
N LEU A 17 -14.43 -12.63 49.06
CA LEU A 17 -13.56 -11.62 48.44
C LEU A 17 -12.59 -12.24 47.43
N LEU A 18 -12.00 -13.40 47.75
CA LEU A 18 -11.08 -14.12 46.87
C LEU A 18 -11.80 -14.62 45.60
N VAL A 19 -13.02 -15.17 45.74
CA VAL A 19 -13.84 -15.61 44.61
C VAL A 19 -14.21 -14.43 43.72
N VAL A 20 -14.60 -13.30 44.30
CA VAL A 20 -14.89 -12.07 43.54
C VAL A 20 -13.64 -11.57 42.82
N PHE A 21 -12.49 -11.57 43.49
CA PHE A 21 -11.22 -11.13 42.90
C PHE A 21 -10.81 -12.01 41.70
N ILE A 22 -10.88 -13.34 41.84
CA ILE A 22 -10.59 -14.28 40.76
C ILE A 22 -11.57 -14.08 39.59
N GLY A 23 -12.86 -13.88 39.87
CA GLY A 23 -13.87 -13.64 38.84
C GLY A 23 -13.63 -12.36 38.05
N VAL A 24 -13.34 -11.25 38.73
CA VAL A 24 -13.07 -9.95 38.08
C VAL A 24 -11.74 -9.99 37.31
N TYR A 25 -10.67 -10.51 37.92
CA TYR A 25 -9.37 -10.62 37.26
C TYR A 25 -9.45 -11.56 36.04
N GLY A 26 -10.11 -12.70 36.16
CA GLY A 26 -10.31 -13.63 35.06
C GLY A 26 -11.13 -13.02 33.92
N ALA A 27 -12.19 -12.27 34.22
CA ALA A 27 -12.98 -11.57 33.21
C ALA A 27 -12.16 -10.48 32.50
N PHE A 28 -11.39 -9.68 33.24
CA PHE A 28 -10.48 -8.69 32.64
C PHE A 28 -9.43 -9.36 31.76
N TYR A 29 -8.77 -10.41 32.25
CA TYR A 29 -7.75 -11.14 31.50
C TYR A 29 -8.31 -11.76 30.21
N LEU A 30 -9.50 -12.39 30.28
CA LEU A 30 -10.17 -12.92 29.09
C LEU A 30 -10.59 -11.81 28.11
N THR A 31 -10.96 -10.64 28.62
CA THR A 31 -11.28 -9.47 27.79
C THR A 31 -10.04 -8.97 27.07
N THR A 32 -8.92 -8.84 27.78
CA THR A 32 -7.62 -8.47 27.21
C THR A 32 -7.17 -9.47 26.14
N LEU A 33 -7.23 -10.78 26.42
CA LEU A 33 -6.88 -11.81 25.43
C LEU A 33 -7.79 -11.76 24.19
N ARG A 34 -9.08 -11.46 24.38
CA ARG A 34 -10.02 -11.30 23.26
C ARG A 34 -9.71 -10.04 22.45
N GLU A 35 -9.37 -8.94 23.11
CA GLU A 35 -8.97 -7.69 22.46
C GLU A 35 -7.68 -7.90 21.64
N GLU A 36 -6.66 -8.53 22.22
CA GLU A 36 -5.40 -8.88 21.52
C GLU A 36 -5.64 -9.77 20.30
N ALA A 37 -6.51 -10.79 20.43
CA ALA A 37 -6.85 -11.68 19.32
C ALA A 37 -7.62 -10.96 18.20
N VAL A 38 -8.53 -10.04 18.54
CA VAL A 38 -9.28 -9.23 17.56
C VAL A 38 -8.34 -8.24 16.87
N GLU A 39 -7.46 -7.59 17.62
CA GLU A 39 -6.47 -6.66 17.08
C GLU A 39 -5.52 -7.37 16.10
N ARG A 40 -5.00 -8.55 16.49
CA ARG A 40 -4.16 -9.39 15.63
C ARG A 40 -4.88 -9.77 14.34
N ARG A 41 -6.14 -10.23 14.43
CA ARG A 41 -6.95 -10.58 13.27
C ARG A 41 -7.17 -9.39 12.34
N ASN A 42 -7.42 -8.21 12.90
CA ASN A 42 -7.58 -6.98 12.12
C ASN A 42 -6.28 -6.62 11.39
N ARG A 43 -5.12 -6.78 12.03
CA ARG A 43 -3.81 -6.56 11.39
C ARG A 43 -3.56 -7.53 10.23
N VAL A 44 -3.88 -8.81 10.39
CA VAL A 44 -3.76 -9.80 9.30
C VAL A 44 -4.67 -9.41 8.13
N ASN A 45 -5.96 -9.16 8.38
CA ASN A 45 -6.90 -8.73 7.33
C ASN A 45 -6.43 -7.47 6.59
N TYR A 46 -5.82 -6.53 7.31
CA TYR A 46 -5.23 -5.33 6.72
C TYR A 46 -4.09 -5.67 5.76
N TYR A 47 -3.12 -6.49 6.19
CA TYR A 47 -2.00 -6.88 5.33
C TYR A 47 -2.43 -7.74 4.13
N GLU A 48 -3.44 -8.60 4.29
CA GLU A 48 -4.03 -9.35 3.16
C GLU A 48 -4.67 -8.40 2.15
N THR A 49 -5.44 -7.40 2.63
CA THR A 49 -6.02 -6.36 1.77
C THR A 49 -4.93 -5.57 1.07
N PHE A 50 -3.86 -5.24 1.78
CA PHE A 50 -2.70 -4.54 1.22
C PHE A 50 -1.98 -5.37 0.14
N LEU A 51 -1.84 -6.69 0.32
CA LEU A 51 -1.28 -7.58 -0.71
C LEU A 51 -2.11 -7.56 -2.00
N LEU A 52 -3.44 -7.60 -1.90
CA LEU A 52 -4.32 -7.51 -3.07
C LEU A 52 -4.12 -6.19 -3.82
N ASN A 53 -3.94 -5.10 -3.10
CA ASN A 53 -3.67 -3.78 -3.67
C ASN A 53 -2.29 -3.70 -4.34
N LEU A 54 -1.26 -4.35 -3.76
CA LEU A 54 0.06 -4.45 -4.39
C LEU A 54 0.02 -5.27 -5.67
N ASP A 55 -0.78 -6.35 -5.71
CA ASP A 55 -0.96 -7.17 -6.92
C ASP A 55 -1.65 -6.38 -8.04
N ASP A 56 -2.74 -5.68 -7.73
CA ASP A 56 -3.41 -4.77 -8.68
C ASP A 56 -2.46 -3.68 -9.20
N LEU A 57 -1.67 -3.05 -8.31
CA LEU A 57 -0.66 -2.07 -8.71
C LEU A 57 0.39 -2.68 -9.65
N TYR A 58 0.86 -3.88 -9.33
CA TYR A 58 1.82 -4.60 -10.16
C TYR A 58 1.24 -4.89 -11.55
N THR A 59 0.03 -5.44 -11.63
CA THR A 59 -0.64 -5.70 -12.91
C THR A 59 -0.82 -4.44 -13.74
N LYS A 60 -1.26 -3.33 -13.13
CA LYS A 60 -1.36 -2.03 -13.80
C LYS A 60 -0.02 -1.55 -14.33
N ALA A 61 1.05 -1.67 -13.54
CA ALA A 61 2.39 -1.28 -13.95
C ALA A 61 2.93 -2.15 -15.11
N VAL A 62 2.62 -3.45 -15.13
CA VAL A 62 2.95 -4.36 -16.24
C VAL A 62 2.22 -3.93 -17.52
N SER A 63 0.90 -3.78 -17.46
CA SER A 63 0.10 -3.40 -18.64
C SER A 63 0.48 -2.01 -19.18
N ALA A 64 0.78 -1.06 -18.28
CA ALA A 64 1.29 0.25 -18.67
C ALA A 64 2.64 0.14 -19.40
N LYS A 65 3.55 -0.68 -18.90
CA LYS A 65 4.88 -0.87 -19.51
C LYS A 65 4.77 -1.51 -20.89
N GLU A 66 3.99 -2.58 -21.02
CA GLU A 66 3.75 -3.25 -22.32
C GLU A 66 3.24 -2.27 -23.37
N ARG A 67 2.34 -1.36 -22.98
CA ARG A 67 1.80 -0.35 -23.89
C ARG A 67 2.84 0.70 -24.27
N VAL A 68 3.64 1.17 -23.30
CA VAL A 68 4.75 2.11 -23.55
C VAL A 68 5.79 1.49 -24.49
N ASP A 69 6.16 0.23 -24.26
CA ASP A 69 7.11 -0.50 -25.10
C ASP A 69 6.56 -0.76 -26.51
N SER A 70 5.27 -1.06 -26.64
CA SER A 70 4.60 -1.20 -27.95
C SER A 70 4.68 0.11 -28.74
N LEU A 71 4.33 1.24 -28.13
CA LEU A 71 4.40 2.56 -28.76
C LEU A 71 5.83 2.90 -29.19
N ARG A 72 6.82 2.61 -28.34
CA ARG A 72 8.23 2.82 -28.65
C ARG A 72 8.69 1.96 -29.84
N ASN A 73 8.27 0.69 -29.87
CA ASN A 73 8.58 -0.20 -30.99
C ASN A 73 7.91 0.26 -32.29
N GLU A 74 6.67 0.74 -32.23
CA GLU A 74 5.96 1.29 -33.38
C GLU A 74 6.67 2.52 -33.96
N LEU A 75 7.09 3.46 -33.11
CA LEU A 75 7.89 4.63 -33.52
C LEU A 75 9.25 4.25 -34.12
N ALA A 76 9.90 3.23 -33.58
CA ALA A 76 11.18 2.75 -34.09
C ALA A 76 11.05 2.06 -35.46
N THR A 77 9.94 1.34 -35.68
CA THR A 77 9.72 0.56 -36.91
C THR A 77 9.07 1.40 -38.01
N ASN A 78 8.24 2.37 -37.62
CA ASN A 78 7.54 3.28 -38.51
C ASN A 78 7.68 4.72 -37.99
N PRO A 79 8.67 5.47 -38.50
CA PRO A 79 8.87 6.88 -38.12
C PRO A 79 7.67 7.78 -38.42
N ASP A 80 6.80 7.36 -39.35
CA ASP A 80 5.57 8.07 -39.73
C ASP A 80 4.35 7.66 -38.88
N SER A 81 4.54 6.82 -37.86
CA SER A 81 3.47 6.42 -36.95
C SER A 81 2.83 7.63 -36.25
N GLU A 82 1.50 7.61 -36.12
CA GLU A 82 0.76 8.66 -35.41
C GLU A 82 1.10 8.66 -33.93
N ILE A 83 1.43 9.84 -33.41
CA ILE A 83 1.68 10.04 -31.98
C ILE A 83 0.32 10.09 -31.27
N SER A 84 0.17 9.30 -30.21
CA SER A 84 -1.07 9.20 -29.45
C SER A 84 -0.94 9.72 -28.01
N ILE A 85 -2.07 10.10 -27.40
CA ILE A 85 -2.12 10.55 -26.01
C ILE A 85 -2.26 9.32 -25.10
N ASN A 86 -1.33 9.15 -24.16
CA ASN A 86 -1.29 7.99 -23.25
C ASN A 86 -2.20 8.17 -22.03
N ARG A 87 -3.52 8.09 -22.22
CA ARG A 87 -4.53 8.24 -21.14
C ARG A 87 -4.65 7.05 -20.19
N SER A 88 -3.84 6.00 -20.37
CA SER A 88 -4.03 4.72 -19.67
C SER A 88 -3.22 4.55 -18.39
N ILE A 89 -2.42 5.54 -18.00
CA ILE A 89 -1.56 5.46 -16.83
C ILE A 89 -2.12 6.38 -15.74
N ASP A 90 -3.01 5.81 -14.92
CA ASP A 90 -3.58 6.48 -13.75
C ASP A 90 -3.37 5.58 -12.52
N PHE A 91 -2.58 6.07 -11.57
CA PHE A 91 -2.26 5.40 -10.31
C PHE A 91 -2.91 6.08 -9.08
N THR A 92 -3.82 7.03 -9.29
CA THR A 92 -4.42 7.88 -8.23
C THR A 92 -5.03 7.05 -7.09
N ASN A 93 -5.74 5.96 -7.41
CA ASN A 93 -6.36 5.09 -6.40
C ASN A 93 -5.32 4.31 -5.58
N ASN A 94 -4.16 4.01 -6.15
CA ASN A 94 -3.14 3.18 -5.51
C ASN A 94 -2.31 4.00 -4.51
N MET A 95 -2.25 5.33 -4.69
CA MET A 95 -1.63 6.26 -3.74
C MET A 95 -2.46 6.45 -2.45
N LEU A 96 -3.79 6.27 -2.50
CA LEU A 96 -4.66 6.34 -1.32
C LEU A 96 -4.42 5.17 -0.36
N ILE A 97 -4.16 3.97 -0.88
CA ILE A 97 -3.85 2.78 -0.09
C ILE A 97 -2.48 2.92 0.60
N VAL A 98 -1.49 3.44 -0.13
CA VAL A 98 -0.17 3.73 0.45
C VAL A 98 -0.28 4.81 1.54
N ARG A 99 -1.11 5.84 1.34
CA ARG A 99 -1.36 6.91 2.33
C ARG A 99 -2.15 6.45 3.56
N SER A 100 -3.15 5.57 3.42
CA SER A 100 -3.77 4.91 4.58
C SER A 100 -2.75 4.06 5.36
N GLY A 101 -1.72 3.59 4.65
CA GLY A 101 -0.51 3.00 5.22
C GLY A 101 0.41 3.97 5.98
N PHE A 102 0.00 5.22 6.25
CA PHE A 102 0.72 6.17 7.10
C PHE A 102 -0.16 6.79 8.21
N GLU A 103 -1.43 6.40 8.37
CA GLU A 103 -2.30 6.92 9.43
C GLU A 103 -1.96 6.31 10.80
N SER A 104 -1.28 7.13 11.62
CA SER A 104 -0.55 6.84 12.86
C SER A 104 -1.15 5.89 13.91
N GLU A 105 -2.45 5.57 13.87
CA GLU A 105 -3.10 4.74 14.89
C GLU A 105 -2.86 3.22 14.72
N ASN A 106 -2.37 2.78 13.55
CA ASN A 106 -2.06 1.36 13.27
C ASN A 106 -0.55 1.00 13.29
N PHE A 107 0.34 1.94 13.64
CA PHE A 107 1.77 1.90 13.23
C PHE A 107 2.81 1.59 14.31
N THR A 108 2.43 1.33 15.56
CA THR A 108 3.42 1.08 16.62
C THR A 108 4.32 -0.14 16.39
N THR A 109 4.02 -0.98 15.39
CA THR A 109 4.68 -2.27 15.17
C THR A 109 5.09 -2.50 13.71
N ILE A 110 5.25 -1.46 12.90
CA ILE A 110 5.66 -1.63 11.49
C ILE A 110 7.18 -1.47 11.37
N GLY A 111 7.85 -2.50 10.84
CA GLY A 111 9.30 -2.56 10.72
C GLY A 111 9.88 -1.50 9.78
N LYS A 112 11.09 -1.01 10.09
CA LYS A 112 11.81 0.05 9.34
C LYS A 112 11.95 -0.25 7.85
N ASP A 113 12.16 -1.51 7.48
CA ASP A 113 12.36 -1.92 6.09
C ASP A 113 11.06 -1.83 5.26
N TYR A 114 9.92 -2.15 5.88
CA TYR A 114 8.60 -2.03 5.27
C TYR A 114 8.24 -0.57 4.96
N LEU A 115 8.52 0.35 5.88
CA LEU A 115 8.35 1.79 5.64
C LEU A 115 9.23 2.31 4.51
N ALA A 116 10.47 1.81 4.40
CA ALA A 116 11.37 2.18 3.32
C ALA A 116 10.88 1.67 1.96
N SER A 117 10.30 0.47 1.89
CA SER A 117 9.69 -0.09 0.67
C SER A 117 8.44 0.68 0.25
N LEU A 118 7.58 1.08 1.19
CA LEU A 118 6.42 1.93 0.95
C LEU A 118 6.81 3.32 0.43
N ASP A 119 7.79 3.96 1.06
CA ASP A 119 8.28 5.28 0.67
C ASP A 119 8.88 5.25 -0.76
N ARG A 120 9.70 4.24 -1.06
CA ARG A 120 10.24 4.04 -2.42
C ARG A 120 9.13 3.83 -3.47
N GLY A 121 8.13 3.01 -3.16
CA GLY A 121 6.99 2.79 -4.05
C GLY A 121 6.19 4.06 -4.30
N SER A 122 5.87 4.81 -3.25
CA SER A 122 5.15 6.09 -3.34
C SER A 122 5.89 7.13 -4.20
N ASN A 123 7.21 7.23 -4.02
CA ASN A 123 8.05 8.13 -4.79
C ASN A 123 8.07 7.75 -6.27
N LEU A 124 8.15 6.45 -6.60
CA LEU A 124 8.09 5.97 -7.98
C LEU A 124 6.74 6.28 -8.64
N ILE A 125 5.63 6.03 -7.96
CA ILE A 125 4.29 6.36 -8.45
C ILE A 125 4.19 7.86 -8.77
N SER A 126 4.61 8.72 -7.84
CA SER A 126 4.56 10.17 -8.01
C SER A 126 5.39 10.66 -9.21
N VAL A 127 6.57 10.04 -9.43
CA VAL A 127 7.43 10.36 -10.58
C VAL A 127 6.76 9.92 -11.89
N ILE A 128 6.17 8.72 -11.92
CA ILE A 128 5.46 8.20 -13.09
C ILE A 128 4.27 9.09 -13.46
N GLU A 129 3.43 9.45 -12.50
CA GLU A 129 2.28 10.35 -12.72
C GLU A 129 2.74 11.69 -13.31
N LYS A 130 3.75 12.32 -12.70
CA LYS A 130 4.29 13.58 -13.21
C LYS A 130 4.86 13.46 -14.63
N ARG A 131 5.52 12.36 -14.95
CA ARG A 131 6.07 12.09 -16.29
C ARG A 131 4.94 11.93 -17.32
N VAL A 132 3.88 11.22 -16.95
CA VAL A 132 2.68 11.05 -17.80
C VAL A 132 2.03 12.41 -18.05
N ASP A 133 1.86 13.25 -17.03
CA ASP A 133 1.30 14.60 -17.17
C ASP A 133 2.12 15.46 -18.15
N ILE A 134 3.46 15.40 -18.04
CA ILE A 134 4.37 16.11 -18.95
C ILE A 134 4.19 15.56 -20.38
N LEU A 135 4.22 14.24 -20.54
CA LEU A 135 4.05 13.58 -21.83
C LEU A 135 2.73 13.99 -22.50
N GLU A 136 1.62 13.94 -21.77
CA GLU A 136 0.31 14.34 -22.27
C GLU A 136 0.24 15.83 -22.62
N SER A 137 0.79 16.69 -21.77
CA SER A 137 0.81 18.14 -21.98
C SER A 137 1.57 18.51 -23.25
N GLU A 138 2.79 18.00 -23.43
CA GLU A 138 3.61 18.32 -24.60
C GLU A 138 3.06 17.67 -25.88
N THR A 139 2.57 16.43 -25.81
CA THR A 139 1.88 15.79 -26.95
C THR A 139 0.65 16.57 -27.36
N ARG A 140 -0.12 17.11 -26.40
CA ARG A 140 -1.25 17.98 -26.71
C ARG A 140 -0.81 19.27 -27.40
N LYS A 141 0.27 19.90 -26.92
CA LYS A 141 0.79 21.12 -27.56
C LYS A 141 1.23 20.87 -28.99
N PHE A 142 1.96 19.79 -29.23
CA PHE A 142 2.42 19.41 -30.56
C PHE A 142 1.25 19.08 -31.50
N LEU A 143 0.34 18.19 -31.09
CA LEU A 143 -0.75 17.70 -31.96
C LEU A 143 -1.86 18.74 -32.20
N ILE A 144 -2.22 19.54 -31.19
CA ILE A 144 -3.36 20.47 -31.28
C ILE A 144 -2.91 21.86 -31.73
N TYR A 145 -1.79 22.36 -31.18
CA TYR A 145 -1.33 23.72 -31.46
C TYR A 145 -0.27 23.78 -32.56
N GLY A 146 0.21 22.62 -33.05
CA GLY A 146 1.21 22.56 -34.11
C GLY A 146 2.55 23.16 -33.72
N GLU A 147 2.84 23.22 -32.41
CA GLU A 147 4.05 23.85 -31.88
C GLU A 147 5.24 22.90 -31.99
N GLY A 148 6.28 23.30 -32.73
CA GLY A 148 7.60 22.65 -32.71
C GLY A 148 8.00 21.95 -34.00
N ASN A 149 9.19 21.35 -33.97
CA ASN A 149 9.73 20.55 -35.06
C ASN A 149 9.36 19.08 -34.83
N GLU A 150 8.73 18.45 -35.82
CA GLU A 150 8.24 17.06 -35.74
C GLU A 150 9.34 16.03 -35.42
N GLU A 151 10.51 16.15 -36.05
CA GLU A 151 11.63 15.23 -35.82
C GLU A 151 12.16 15.36 -34.39
N GLN A 152 12.31 16.58 -33.89
CA GLN A 152 12.73 16.84 -32.52
C GLN A 152 11.70 16.35 -31.50
N PHE A 153 10.41 16.56 -31.79
CA PHE A 153 9.33 16.11 -30.93
C PHE A 153 9.24 14.58 -30.88
N LYS A 154 9.31 13.90 -32.03
CA LYS A 154 9.32 12.42 -32.08
C LYS A 154 10.52 11.83 -31.34
N LYS A 155 11.69 12.46 -31.46
CA LYS A 155 12.88 12.05 -30.70
C LYS A 155 12.65 12.20 -29.19
N TRP A 156 12.20 13.37 -28.74
CA TRP A 156 11.88 13.62 -27.33
C TRP A 156 10.80 12.66 -26.80
N TYR A 157 9.74 12.42 -27.58
CA TYR A 157 8.65 11.52 -27.23
C TYR A 157 9.14 10.09 -27.04
N SER A 158 10.01 9.60 -27.94
CA SER A 158 10.64 8.28 -27.81
C SER A 158 11.54 8.18 -26.57
N GLU A 159 12.33 9.22 -26.28
CA GLU A 159 13.18 9.29 -25.08
C GLU A 159 12.33 9.28 -23.79
N GLU A 160 11.24 10.04 -23.73
CA GLU A 160 10.35 10.03 -22.57
C GLU A 160 9.59 8.71 -22.40
N LEU A 161 9.20 8.03 -23.49
CA LEU A 161 8.65 6.67 -23.41
C LEU A 161 9.67 5.68 -22.82
N GLU A 162 10.94 5.78 -23.19
CA GLU A 162 12.00 4.94 -22.60
C GLU A 162 12.16 5.21 -21.11
N VAL A 163 12.21 6.48 -20.71
CA VAL A 163 12.29 6.88 -19.29
C VAL A 163 11.09 6.33 -18.51
N LEU A 164 9.88 6.45 -19.07
CA LEU A 164 8.65 5.95 -18.46
C LEU A 164 8.67 4.43 -18.31
N SER A 165 9.13 3.69 -19.32
CA SER A 165 9.29 2.23 -19.28
C SER A 165 10.24 1.81 -18.15
N ASN A 166 11.38 2.50 -18.00
CA ASN A 166 12.34 2.23 -16.92
C ASN A 166 11.75 2.46 -15.52
N TYR A 167 10.97 3.52 -15.32
CA TYR A 167 10.31 3.77 -14.04
C TYR A 167 9.21 2.74 -13.74
N LEU A 168 8.45 2.32 -14.75
CA LEU A 168 7.45 1.26 -14.61
C LEU A 168 8.10 -0.09 -14.26
N GLU A 169 9.24 -0.42 -14.86
CA GLU A 169 10.02 -1.59 -14.49
C GLU A 169 10.57 -1.51 -13.06
N ALA A 170 11.09 -0.35 -12.65
CA ALA A 170 11.55 -0.12 -11.29
C ALA A 170 10.41 -0.27 -10.25
N LEU A 171 9.20 0.18 -10.59
CA LEU A 171 8.00 0.00 -9.76
C LEU A 171 7.63 -1.49 -9.65
N GLN A 172 7.59 -2.22 -10.77
CA GLN A 172 7.35 -3.67 -10.77
C GLN A 172 8.37 -4.43 -9.91
N PHE A 173 9.65 -4.07 -10.01
CA PHE A 173 10.71 -4.66 -9.20
C PHE A 173 10.52 -4.36 -7.71
N THR A 174 10.22 -3.11 -7.36
CA THR A 174 10.01 -2.67 -5.97
C THR A 174 8.84 -3.42 -5.33
N ILE A 175 7.76 -3.65 -6.08
CA ILE A 175 6.60 -4.39 -5.59
C ILE A 175 6.93 -5.88 -5.45
N SER A 176 7.42 -6.52 -6.52
CA SER A 176 7.60 -7.98 -6.58
C SER A 176 8.75 -8.51 -5.72
N LYS A 177 9.81 -7.70 -5.52
CA LYS A 177 11.02 -8.09 -4.76
C LYS A 177 11.13 -7.43 -3.38
N GLY A 178 10.36 -6.38 -3.11
CA GLY A 178 10.34 -5.68 -1.82
C GLY A 178 8.99 -5.82 -1.11
N ALA A 179 8.01 -5.01 -1.53
CA ALA A 179 6.78 -4.82 -0.78
C ALA A 179 5.95 -6.12 -0.58
N VAL A 180 5.81 -6.96 -1.62
CA VAL A 180 5.07 -8.23 -1.54
C VAL A 180 5.73 -9.23 -0.58
N PRO A 181 7.01 -9.60 -0.74
CA PRO A 181 7.65 -10.55 0.18
C PRO A 181 7.68 -10.04 1.62
N GLU A 182 7.95 -8.74 1.85
CA GLU A 182 7.92 -8.15 3.18
C GLU A 182 6.54 -8.25 3.84
N THR A 183 5.48 -7.93 3.10
CA THR A 183 4.10 -8.05 3.61
C THR A 183 3.75 -9.50 3.95
N LYS A 184 4.16 -10.47 3.12
CA LYS A 184 3.96 -11.91 3.41
C LYS A 184 4.70 -12.35 4.68
N THR A 185 5.90 -11.84 4.91
CA THR A 185 6.65 -12.12 6.15
C THR A 185 5.92 -11.54 7.37
N MET A 186 5.34 -10.34 7.28
CA MET A 186 4.58 -9.72 8.36
C MET A 186 3.30 -10.49 8.70
N ILE A 187 2.56 -10.97 7.69
CA ILE A 187 1.39 -11.83 7.90
C ILE A 187 1.80 -13.10 8.64
N LYS A 188 2.85 -13.78 8.15
CA LYS A 188 3.32 -15.02 8.76
C LYS A 188 3.78 -14.83 10.21
N GLN A 189 4.49 -13.74 10.51
CA GLN A 189 4.90 -13.43 11.89
C GLN A 189 3.70 -13.25 12.82
N LEU A 190 2.64 -12.59 12.35
CA LEU A 190 1.41 -12.41 13.12
C LEU A 190 0.58 -13.69 13.28
N GLU A 191 0.66 -14.61 12.33
CA GLU A 191 -0.01 -15.93 12.40
C GLU A 191 0.73 -16.93 13.30
N ASP A 192 2.07 -16.84 13.36
CA ASP A 192 2.95 -17.72 14.14
C ASP A 192 3.11 -17.27 15.62
N GLU A 193 2.69 -16.04 15.96
CA GLU A 193 2.57 -15.50 17.34
C GLU A 193 1.32 -15.99 18.09
#